data_AF-C4ILB5-F1
#
_entry.id   AF-C4ILB5-F1
#
_cell.length_a   1.000
_cell.length_b   1.000
_cell.length_c   1.000
_cell.angle_alpha   90.00
_cell.angle_beta   90.00
_cell.angle_gamma   90.00
#
_symmetry.space_group_name_H-M   'P 1'
#
loop_
_entity.id
_entity.type
_entity.pdbx_description
1 polymer ?
#
loop_
_entity_poly.entity_id
_entity_poly.type
_entity_poly.pdbx_seq_one_letter_code
_entity_poly.pdbx_strand_id
1 'polypeptide(L)'
;MNKRTLDIAIMSIMLFVSTLIPSLLNWSVGGAAAVAVCACVISGIYLISTSSKEKEDKTVQIKEEVNDDPTNEIKHEDEDIIHFNENNIINSDEIKTLAESQEKSMHSINESLLKVNDNVTKIESEVKELDNVCTKASDDSMKLAEAICKTMYLVSVGSENMTNMDTSIKKIGEANTQLDESIKAANNSTKEAIDIIHLIGSIATQTNLLALNAAIEAARAGEAGKGFSVVASEIRKLADDVKNAVNSVDAIINDITAAIEMITSNANESGELIKESITNVATTEETFQSIVTEVGEIDGNANIIAELSTSCQNLSNAVSGMTSEQLNFVNNTLDELKNALNINKDIINEL
;
A
#
# COMPACT_ATOMS: atom_id res chain seq x y z
N MET A 1 54.65 55.99 1.88
CA MET A 1 53.30 55.41 2.06
C MET A 1 52.96 55.59 3.53
N ASN A 2 51.86 56.28 3.85
CA ASN A 2 51.52 56.61 5.24
C ASN A 2 51.20 55.31 6.00
N LYS A 3 51.53 55.20 7.29
CA LYS A 3 51.32 53.94 8.06
C LYS A 3 49.85 53.50 8.01
N ARG A 4 48.93 54.46 8.05
CA ARG A 4 47.49 54.29 7.80
C ARG A 4 47.15 53.67 6.44
N THR A 5 47.81 54.05 5.35
CA THR A 5 47.52 53.46 4.03
C THR A 5 48.09 52.06 3.87
N LEU A 6 49.16 51.71 4.59
CA LEU A 6 49.64 50.33 4.68
C LEU A 6 48.70 49.45 5.53
N ASP A 7 48.22 49.98 6.67
CA ASP A 7 47.29 49.26 7.56
C ASP A 7 45.94 49.01 6.87
N ILE A 8 45.36 50.01 6.19
CA ILE A 8 44.11 49.86 5.41
C ILE A 8 44.27 48.83 4.27
N ALA A 9 45.44 48.77 3.64
CA ALA A 9 45.73 47.79 2.58
C ALA A 9 45.83 46.36 3.13
N ILE A 10 46.49 46.17 4.27
CA ILE A 10 46.58 44.85 4.94
C ILE A 10 45.19 44.40 5.43
N MET A 11 44.36 45.33 5.91
CA MET A 11 43.00 45.06 6.37
C MET A 11 42.05 44.67 5.23
N SER A 12 42.15 45.35 4.08
CA SER A 12 41.40 45.00 2.88
C SER A 12 41.76 43.59 2.37
N ILE A 13 43.03 43.21 2.47
CA ILE A 13 43.50 41.87 2.12
C ILE A 13 42.96 40.82 3.11
N MET A 14 42.97 41.09 4.41
CA MET A 14 42.42 40.15 5.41
C MET A 14 40.90 39.96 5.29
N LEU A 15 40.13 41.03 5.04
CA LEU A 15 38.69 40.92 4.80
C LEU A 15 38.39 40.07 3.58
N PHE A 16 39.10 40.31 2.48
CA PHE A 16 38.96 39.54 1.24
C PHE A 16 39.30 38.05 1.44
N VAL A 17 40.38 37.75 2.17
CA VAL A 17 40.79 36.37 2.49
C VAL A 17 39.78 35.67 3.41
N SER A 18 39.19 36.39 4.38
CA SER A 18 38.18 35.83 5.29
C SER A 18 36.87 35.43 4.60
N THR A 19 36.52 36.10 3.49
CA THR A 19 35.34 35.75 2.68
C THR A 19 35.63 34.66 1.65
N LEU A 20 36.89 34.52 1.19
CA LEU A 20 37.28 33.58 0.15
C LEU A 20 37.51 32.15 0.69
N ILE A 21 38.05 32.03 1.91
CA ILE A 21 38.36 30.73 2.55
C ILE A 21 37.11 29.88 2.81
N PRO A 22 35.98 30.41 3.35
CA PRO A 22 34.75 29.64 3.56
C PRO A 22 34.13 29.11 2.26
N SER A 23 34.22 29.88 1.16
CA SER A 23 33.74 29.44 -0.16
C SER A 23 34.58 28.33 -0.79
N LEU A 24 35.87 28.20 -0.44
CA LEU A 24 36.75 27.13 -0.89
C LEU A 24 36.62 25.84 -0.08
N LEU A 25 36.11 25.92 1.16
CA LEU A 25 35.93 24.79 2.09
C LEU A 25 34.48 24.28 2.19
N ASN A 26 33.56 24.84 1.40
CA ASN A 26 32.15 24.44 1.26
C ASN A 26 31.36 24.42 2.60
N TRP A 27 31.59 25.43 3.45
CA TRP A 27 30.91 25.54 4.74
C TRP A 27 29.45 25.99 4.59
N SER A 28 28.58 25.62 5.54
CA SER A 28 27.16 26.03 5.52
C SER A 28 27.03 27.56 5.60
N VAL A 29 25.97 28.11 5.00
CA VAL A 29 25.72 29.57 4.92
C VAL A 29 25.80 30.25 6.30
N GLY A 30 25.38 29.55 7.36
CA GLY A 30 25.49 30.04 8.75
C GLY A 30 26.92 30.13 9.28
N GLY A 31 27.79 29.16 8.97
CA GLY A 31 29.20 29.18 9.38
C GLY A 31 29.99 30.30 8.70
N ALA A 32 29.73 30.54 7.41
CA ALA A 32 30.34 31.65 6.68
C ALA A 32 29.92 33.03 7.23
N ALA A 33 28.66 33.18 7.62
CA ALA A 33 28.15 34.41 8.22
C ALA A 33 28.78 34.68 9.60
N ALA A 34 28.93 33.67 10.45
CA ALA A 34 29.54 33.80 11.76
C ALA A 34 31.01 34.26 11.68
N VAL A 35 31.79 33.68 10.75
CA VAL A 35 33.19 34.07 10.53
C VAL A 35 33.31 35.51 10.04
N ALA A 36 32.43 35.94 9.13
CA ALA A 36 32.40 37.31 8.63
C ALA A 36 32.07 38.32 9.74
N VAL A 37 31.11 38.00 10.61
CA VAL A 37 30.76 38.85 11.76
C VAL A 37 31.93 38.96 12.74
N CYS A 38 32.58 37.85 13.10
CA CYS A 38 33.76 37.86 13.96
C CYS A 38 34.93 38.66 13.37
N ALA A 39 35.17 38.55 12.06
CA ALA A 39 36.22 39.30 11.37
C ALA A 39 35.95 40.82 11.41
N CYS A 40 34.69 41.23 11.23
CA CYS A 40 34.27 42.64 11.35
C CYS A 40 34.45 43.17 12.78
N VAL A 41 34.07 42.38 13.79
CA VAL A 41 34.23 42.76 15.22
C VAL A 41 35.70 42.89 15.60
N ILE A 42 36.56 41.93 15.22
CA ILE A 42 38.00 41.98 15.51
C ILE A 42 38.66 43.17 14.80
N SER A 43 38.25 43.45 13.55
CA SER A 43 38.68 44.64 12.81
C SER A 43 38.29 45.95 13.52
N GLY A 44 37.06 46.04 14.01
CA GLY A 44 36.59 47.20 14.77
C GLY A 44 37.40 47.42 16.05
N ILE A 45 37.66 46.36 16.81
CA ILE A 45 38.47 46.40 18.04
C ILE A 45 39.92 46.82 17.73
N TYR A 46 40.50 46.33 16.63
CA TYR A 46 41.86 46.70 16.22
C TYR A 46 41.97 48.19 15.85
N LEU A 47 40.97 48.75 15.15
CA LEU A 47 40.88 50.17 14.82
C LEU A 47 40.80 51.05 16.08
N ILE A 48 40.01 50.63 17.07
CA ILE A 48 39.90 51.33 18.36
C ILE A 48 41.24 51.27 19.12
N SER A 49 41.90 50.10 19.14
CA SER A 49 43.18 49.92 19.84
C SER A 49 44.34 50.72 19.22
N THR A 50 44.37 50.85 17.90
CA THR A 50 45.40 51.61 17.18
C THR A 50 45.16 53.11 17.30
N SER A 51 43.90 53.56 17.30
CA SER A 51 43.54 54.94 17.61
C SER A 51 43.86 55.32 19.07
N SER A 52 43.69 54.39 20.01
CA SER A 52 44.05 54.57 21.42
C SER A 52 45.57 54.63 21.64
N LYS A 53 46.37 53.81 20.93
CA LYS A 53 47.83 53.87 21.03
C LYS A 53 48.43 55.14 20.42
N GLU A 54 47.79 55.71 19.39
CA GLU A 54 48.20 57.00 18.80
C GLU A 54 47.95 58.18 19.78
N LYS A 55 47.03 58.03 20.75
CA LYS A 55 46.81 59.00 21.84
C LYS A 55 47.91 58.99 22.90
N GLU A 56 48.51 57.83 23.19
CA GLU A 56 49.54 57.69 24.24
C GLU A 56 50.92 58.19 23.79
N ASP A 57 51.27 58.02 22.51
CA ASP A 57 52.56 58.48 21.95
C ASP A 57 52.60 60.02 21.78
N LYS A 58 51.43 60.66 21.56
CA LYS A 58 51.32 62.13 21.44
C LYS A 58 51.28 62.86 22.78
N THR A 59 50.85 62.22 23.87
CA THR A 59 50.88 62.85 25.21
C THR A 59 52.28 62.92 25.81
N VAL A 60 53.24 62.12 25.30
CA VAL A 60 54.63 62.10 25.78
C VAL A 60 55.53 63.14 25.09
N GLN A 61 55.14 63.68 23.92
CA GLN A 61 55.96 64.67 23.20
C GLN A 61 55.76 66.15 23.62
N ILE A 62 54.79 66.48 24.49
CA ILE A 62 54.50 67.87 24.90
C ILE A 62 55.27 68.26 26.19
N LYS A 63 56.51 67.81 26.39
CA LYS A 63 57.28 68.16 27.60
C LYS A 63 58.67 68.75 27.43
N GLU A 64 59.16 68.96 26.22
CA GLU A 64 60.48 69.59 26.02
C GLU A 64 60.52 70.48 24.76
N GLU A 65 60.01 71.70 24.88
CA GLU A 65 60.67 72.88 24.31
C GLU A 65 60.11 74.14 25.01
N VAL A 66 60.91 74.70 25.92
CA VAL A 66 60.62 75.95 26.63
C VAL A 66 61.55 77.03 26.06
N ASN A 67 61.02 78.00 25.30
CA ASN A 67 61.33 79.42 25.49
C ASN A 67 60.54 80.37 24.56
N ASP A 68 60.03 81.43 25.19
CA ASP A 68 59.48 82.70 24.69
C ASP A 68 57.96 82.81 24.33
N ASP A 69 57.24 83.45 25.28
CA ASP A 69 55.88 84.04 25.28
C ASP A 69 54.67 83.16 25.75
N PRO A 70 54.27 83.23 27.04
CA PRO A 70 53.26 82.35 27.66
C PRO A 70 51.80 82.67 27.31
N THR A 71 51.50 83.67 26.47
CA THR A 71 50.09 84.07 26.20
C THR A 71 49.50 83.54 24.90
N ASN A 72 50.34 83.07 23.96
CA ASN A 72 49.89 82.55 22.67
C ASN A 72 49.83 81.00 22.65
N GLU A 73 50.70 80.31 23.40
CA GLU A 73 50.65 78.86 23.58
C GLU A 73 49.39 78.42 24.35
N ILE A 74 49.00 79.12 25.43
CA ILE A 74 47.79 78.76 26.20
C ILE A 74 46.52 78.88 25.34
N LYS A 75 46.47 79.84 24.39
CA LYS A 75 45.33 79.95 23.45
C LYS A 75 45.30 78.85 22.41
N HIS A 76 46.46 78.47 21.87
CA HIS A 76 46.55 77.37 20.91
C HIS A 76 46.28 76.01 21.56
N GLU A 77 46.73 75.81 22.80
CA GLU A 77 46.48 74.60 23.58
C GLU A 77 45.00 74.50 24.01
N ASP A 78 44.35 75.62 24.38
CA ASP A 78 42.91 75.67 24.63
C ASP A 78 42.07 75.43 23.34
N GLU A 79 42.47 75.99 22.19
CA GLU A 79 41.81 75.72 20.90
C GLU A 79 41.91 74.24 20.48
N ASP A 80 43.09 73.63 20.66
CA ASP A 80 43.30 72.21 20.38
C ASP A 80 42.52 71.30 21.34
N ILE A 81 42.43 71.67 22.64
CA ILE A 81 41.62 70.95 23.64
C ILE A 81 40.11 71.10 23.34
N ILE A 82 39.64 72.29 22.95
CA ILE A 82 38.25 72.52 22.56
C ILE A 82 37.91 71.70 21.32
N HIS A 83 38.73 71.76 20.27
CA HIS A 83 38.53 70.99 19.05
C HIS A 83 38.62 69.47 19.31
N PHE A 84 39.48 69.03 20.23
CA PHE A 84 39.54 67.63 20.67
C PHE A 84 38.29 67.20 21.42
N ASN A 85 37.76 68.03 22.31
CA ASN A 85 36.52 67.76 23.04
C ASN A 85 35.30 67.76 22.11
N GLU A 86 35.21 68.70 21.18
CA GLU A 86 34.16 68.73 20.15
C GLU A 86 34.18 67.46 19.30
N ASN A 87 35.36 67.03 18.83
CA ASN A 87 35.50 65.78 18.10
C ASN A 87 35.16 64.54 18.95
N ASN A 88 35.51 64.51 20.25
CA ASN A 88 35.11 63.40 21.12
C ASN A 88 33.59 63.39 21.40
N ILE A 89 32.94 64.55 21.50
CA ILE A 89 31.47 64.64 21.65
C ILE A 89 30.77 64.14 20.39
N ILE A 90 31.21 64.56 19.20
CA ILE A 90 30.67 64.09 17.92
C ILE A 90 30.83 62.56 17.80
N ASN A 91 32.02 62.04 18.11
CA ASN A 91 32.26 60.60 18.10
C ASN A 91 31.38 59.86 19.13
N SER A 92 31.09 60.46 20.28
CA SER A 92 30.18 59.89 21.29
C SER A 92 28.75 59.75 20.76
N ASP A 93 28.22 60.81 20.14
CA ASP A 93 26.87 60.80 19.54
C ASP A 93 26.75 59.80 18.37
N GLU A 94 27.80 59.66 17.56
CA GLU A 94 27.86 58.65 16.50
C GLU A 94 27.86 57.21 17.06
N ILE A 95 28.65 56.95 18.10
CA ILE A 95 28.69 55.63 18.76
C ILE A 95 27.34 55.32 19.41
N LYS A 96 26.71 56.29 20.07
CA LYS A 96 25.38 56.13 20.66
C LYS A 96 24.32 55.78 19.61
N THR A 97 24.31 56.50 18.48
CA THR A 97 23.38 56.24 17.38
C THR A 97 23.60 54.82 16.79
N LEU A 98 24.86 54.40 16.66
CA LEU A 98 25.20 53.05 16.19
C LEU A 98 24.75 51.97 17.19
N ALA A 99 24.96 52.20 18.48
CA ALA A 99 24.53 51.32 19.57
C ALA A 99 22.99 51.15 19.59
N GLU A 100 22.24 52.24 19.46
CA GLU A 100 20.77 52.21 19.35
C GLU A 100 20.29 51.46 18.09
N SER A 101 20.98 51.62 16.96
CA SER A 101 20.70 50.90 15.71
C SER A 101 20.99 49.39 15.84
N GLN A 102 22.08 49.05 16.53
CA GLN A 102 22.47 47.67 16.82
C GLN A 102 21.46 47.01 17.78
N GLU A 103 20.95 47.73 18.79
CA GLU A 103 19.92 47.22 19.71
C GLU A 103 18.63 46.84 18.95
N LYS A 104 18.16 47.72 18.04
CA LYS A 104 17.00 47.43 17.19
C LYS A 104 17.23 46.18 16.32
N SER A 105 18.42 46.05 15.76
CA SER A 105 18.80 44.88 14.95
C SER A 105 18.81 43.60 15.79
N MET A 106 19.34 43.66 17.01
CA MET A 106 19.35 42.54 17.96
C MET A 106 17.93 42.12 18.36
N HIS A 107 17.02 43.08 18.59
CA HIS A 107 15.63 42.75 18.90
C HIS A 107 14.96 41.99 17.74
N SER A 108 15.17 42.43 16.50
CA SER A 108 14.67 41.75 15.29
C SER A 108 15.23 40.33 15.13
N ILE A 109 16.52 40.14 15.43
CA ILE A 109 17.15 38.80 15.45
C ILE A 109 16.52 37.92 16.53
N ASN A 110 16.28 38.44 17.73
CA ASN A 110 15.66 37.70 18.83
C ASN A 110 14.26 37.20 18.44
N GLU A 111 13.42 38.07 17.87
CA GLU A 111 12.09 37.67 17.36
C GLU A 111 12.18 36.61 16.27
N SER A 112 13.17 36.72 15.38
CA SER A 112 13.39 35.75 14.31
C SER A 112 13.83 34.39 14.87
N LEU A 113 14.71 34.36 15.87
CA LEU A 113 15.17 33.15 16.54
C LEU A 113 14.03 32.44 17.30
N LEU A 114 13.16 33.19 17.97
CA LEU A 114 11.98 32.61 18.64
C LEU A 114 11.05 31.93 17.62
N LYS A 115 10.81 32.55 16.47
CA LYS A 115 10.03 31.92 15.39
C LYS A 115 10.70 30.66 14.84
N VAL A 116 12.04 30.65 14.71
CA VAL A 116 12.77 29.44 14.30
C VAL A 116 12.62 28.34 15.35
N ASN A 117 12.78 28.66 16.64
CA ASN A 117 12.57 27.70 17.74
C ASN A 117 11.17 27.06 17.70
N ASP A 118 10.13 27.89 17.55
CA ASP A 118 8.75 27.41 17.44
C ASP A 118 8.56 26.48 16.22
N ASN A 119 9.15 26.84 15.08
CA ASN A 119 9.11 25.99 13.88
C ASN A 119 9.86 24.66 14.08
N VAL A 120 11.03 24.67 14.73
CA VAL A 120 11.81 23.44 15.00
C VAL A 120 11.03 22.49 15.90
N THR A 121 10.44 22.99 17.00
CA THR A 121 9.62 22.15 17.90
C THR A 121 8.38 21.59 17.21
N LYS A 122 7.78 22.34 16.28
CA LYS A 122 6.68 21.83 15.44
C LYS A 122 7.16 20.70 14.52
N ILE A 123 8.31 20.86 13.86
CA ILE A 123 8.89 19.81 13.02
C ILE A 123 9.19 18.55 13.85
N GLU A 124 9.73 18.68 15.05
CA GLU A 124 9.98 17.52 15.95
C GLU A 124 8.69 16.73 16.22
N SER A 125 7.57 17.42 16.46
CA SER A 125 6.27 16.77 16.65
C SER A 125 5.80 16.05 15.38
N GLU A 126 5.91 16.69 14.22
CA GLU A 126 5.51 16.10 12.92
C GLU A 126 6.37 14.88 12.57
N VAL A 127 7.66 14.90 12.89
CA VAL A 127 8.59 13.77 12.68
C VAL A 127 8.23 12.58 13.57
N LYS A 128 7.83 12.83 14.83
CA LYS A 128 7.36 11.77 15.73
C LYS A 128 6.07 11.12 15.23
N GLU A 129 5.15 11.91 14.67
CA GLU A 129 3.94 11.39 14.04
C GLU A 129 4.29 10.55 12.80
N LEU A 130 5.21 11.04 11.97
CA LEU A 130 5.71 10.33 10.79
C LEU A 130 6.32 8.96 11.15
N ASP A 131 7.16 8.90 12.19
CA ASP A 131 7.78 7.64 12.66
C ASP A 131 6.73 6.60 13.07
N ASN A 132 5.68 7.04 13.77
CA ASN A 132 4.57 6.18 14.16
C ASN A 132 3.78 5.66 12.94
N VAL A 133 3.51 6.54 11.97
CA VAL A 133 2.84 6.15 10.71
C VAL A 133 3.67 5.11 9.95
N CYS A 134 4.99 5.30 9.86
CA CYS A 134 5.87 4.41 9.10
C CYS A 134 6.08 3.06 9.80
N THR A 135 6.16 3.04 11.13
CA THR A 135 6.17 1.79 11.91
C THR A 135 4.86 1.01 11.70
N LYS A 136 3.72 1.69 11.79
CA LYS A 136 2.41 1.07 11.57
C LYS A 136 2.27 0.54 10.14
N ALA A 137 2.71 1.29 9.14
CA ALA A 137 2.69 0.85 7.74
C ALA A 137 3.55 -0.40 7.51
N SER A 138 4.71 -0.50 8.18
CA SER A 138 5.55 -1.70 8.15
C SER A 138 4.84 -2.90 8.78
N ASP A 139 4.25 -2.75 9.95
CA ASP A 139 3.49 -3.81 10.64
C ASP A 139 2.30 -4.28 9.80
N ASP A 140 1.55 -3.35 9.20
CA ASP A 140 0.38 -3.65 8.38
C ASP A 140 0.79 -4.34 7.07
N SER A 141 1.94 -4.00 6.49
CA SER A 141 2.51 -4.72 5.34
C SER A 141 2.89 -6.17 5.70
N MET A 142 3.48 -6.41 6.88
CA MET A 142 3.79 -7.78 7.32
C MET A 142 2.53 -8.64 7.52
N LYS A 143 1.48 -8.07 8.13
CA LYS A 143 0.19 -8.76 8.28
C LYS A 143 -0.46 -9.04 6.93
N LEU A 144 -0.32 -8.12 5.98
CA LEU A 144 -0.80 -8.29 4.62
C LEU A 144 -0.09 -9.47 3.94
N ALA A 145 1.24 -9.56 4.06
CA ALA A 145 2.01 -10.69 3.53
C ALA A 145 1.57 -12.05 4.12
N GLU A 146 1.30 -12.11 5.43
CA GLU A 146 0.75 -13.32 6.06
C GLU A 146 -0.62 -13.69 5.49
N ALA A 147 -1.51 -12.71 5.34
CA ALA A 147 -2.85 -12.90 4.77
C ALA A 147 -2.79 -13.38 3.31
N ILE A 148 -1.83 -12.89 2.54
CA ILE A 148 -1.54 -13.33 1.17
C ILE A 148 -1.15 -14.80 1.16
N CYS A 149 -0.18 -15.22 1.97
CA CYS A 149 0.24 -16.63 2.06
C CYS A 149 -0.94 -17.55 2.40
N LYS A 150 -1.78 -17.16 3.36
CA LYS A 150 -2.97 -17.92 3.73
C LYS A 150 -3.98 -17.99 2.58
N THR A 151 -4.18 -16.91 1.85
CA THR A 151 -5.09 -16.85 0.71
C THR A 151 -4.59 -17.73 -0.43
N MET A 152 -3.30 -17.66 -0.78
CA MET A 152 -2.69 -18.52 -1.80
C MET A 152 -2.81 -20.01 -1.43
N TYR A 153 -2.61 -20.36 -0.16
CA TYR A 153 -2.82 -21.72 0.31
C TYR A 153 -4.26 -22.20 0.10
N LEU A 154 -5.25 -21.38 0.49
CA LEU A 154 -6.67 -21.71 0.33
C LEU A 154 -7.07 -21.84 -1.15
N VAL A 155 -6.54 -20.97 -2.02
CA VAL A 155 -6.76 -21.05 -3.47
C VAL A 155 -6.12 -22.31 -4.05
N SER A 156 -4.92 -22.68 -3.62
CA SER A 156 -4.26 -23.92 -4.05
C SER A 156 -5.07 -25.16 -3.68
N VAL A 157 -5.55 -25.24 -2.43
CA VAL A 157 -6.40 -26.34 -1.98
C VAL A 157 -7.76 -26.33 -2.71
N GLY A 158 -8.33 -25.14 -2.93
CA GLY A 158 -9.57 -24.98 -3.70
C GLY A 158 -9.43 -25.46 -5.14
N SER A 159 -8.33 -25.12 -5.81
CA SER A 159 -8.02 -25.55 -7.17
C SER A 159 -7.84 -27.06 -7.27
N GLU A 160 -7.11 -27.69 -6.34
CA GLU A 160 -6.99 -29.16 -6.28
C GLU A 160 -8.36 -29.84 -6.11
N ASN A 161 -9.21 -29.31 -5.23
CA ASN A 161 -10.57 -29.80 -5.05
C ASN A 161 -11.42 -29.68 -6.33
N MET A 162 -11.23 -28.62 -7.12
CA MET A 162 -11.92 -28.47 -8.41
C MET A 162 -11.43 -29.46 -9.46
N THR A 163 -10.14 -29.75 -9.52
CA THR A 163 -9.63 -30.82 -10.40
C THR A 163 -10.21 -32.19 -10.03
N ASN A 164 -10.35 -32.48 -8.74
CA ASN A 164 -10.99 -33.70 -8.26
C ASN A 164 -12.50 -33.71 -8.59
N MET A 165 -13.16 -32.56 -8.52
CA MET A 165 -14.57 -32.42 -8.87
C MET A 165 -14.82 -32.59 -10.37
N ASP A 166 -13.98 -31.99 -11.23
CA ASP A 166 -14.00 -32.19 -12.69
C ASP A 166 -13.88 -33.68 -13.04
N THR A 167 -12.91 -34.37 -12.44
CA THR A 167 -12.73 -35.81 -12.63
C THR A 167 -13.96 -36.61 -12.20
N SER A 168 -14.59 -36.23 -11.09
CA SER A 168 -15.79 -36.90 -10.57
C SER A 168 -16.99 -36.69 -11.47
N ILE A 169 -17.20 -35.46 -11.96
CA ILE A 169 -18.29 -35.11 -12.88
C ILE A 169 -18.13 -35.83 -14.21
N LYS A 170 -16.90 -35.95 -14.74
CA LYS A 170 -16.63 -36.74 -15.96
C LYS A 170 -17.03 -38.20 -15.79
N LYS A 171 -16.69 -38.82 -14.66
CA LYS A 171 -17.11 -40.20 -14.34
C LYS A 171 -18.63 -40.34 -14.23
N ILE A 172 -19.31 -39.34 -13.66
CA ILE A 172 -20.78 -39.31 -13.60
C ILE A 172 -21.36 -39.21 -15.02
N GLY A 173 -20.77 -38.39 -15.89
CA GLY A 173 -21.14 -38.29 -17.30
C GLY A 173 -21.00 -39.60 -18.07
N GLU A 174 -19.89 -40.32 -17.85
CA GLU A 174 -19.66 -41.66 -18.41
C GLU A 174 -20.72 -42.66 -17.91
N ALA A 175 -20.99 -42.67 -16.60
CA ALA A 175 -22.01 -43.54 -16.01
C ALA A 175 -23.42 -43.22 -16.54
N ASN A 176 -23.75 -41.94 -16.75
CA ASN A 176 -25.03 -41.53 -17.34
C ASN A 176 -25.15 -41.95 -18.81
N THR A 177 -24.04 -41.93 -19.56
CA THR A 177 -23.99 -42.44 -20.94
C THR A 177 -24.24 -43.95 -20.97
N GLN A 178 -23.61 -44.71 -20.08
CA GLN A 178 -23.82 -46.15 -19.95
C GLN A 178 -25.25 -46.50 -19.49
N LEU A 179 -25.85 -45.65 -18.65
CA LEU A 179 -27.25 -45.76 -18.27
C LEU A 179 -28.18 -45.58 -19.49
N ASP A 180 -27.93 -44.59 -20.34
CA ASP A 180 -28.70 -44.36 -21.57
C ASP A 180 -28.61 -45.57 -22.53
N GLU A 181 -27.44 -46.19 -22.68
CA GLU A 181 -27.28 -47.44 -23.44
C GLU A 181 -28.10 -48.60 -22.84
N SER A 182 -28.09 -48.73 -21.52
CA SER A 182 -28.82 -49.79 -20.81
C SER A 182 -30.34 -49.60 -20.93
N ILE A 183 -30.82 -48.36 -20.87
CA ILE A 183 -32.22 -47.99 -21.10
C ILE A 183 -32.65 -48.37 -22.53
N LYS A 184 -31.84 -48.04 -23.54
CA LYS A 184 -32.11 -48.40 -24.94
C LYS A 184 -32.19 -49.91 -25.13
N ALA A 185 -31.27 -50.66 -24.53
CA ALA A 185 -31.30 -52.12 -24.56
C ALA A 185 -32.57 -52.68 -23.91
N ALA A 186 -32.93 -52.19 -22.72
CA ALA A 186 -34.14 -52.60 -22.01
C ALA A 186 -35.42 -52.29 -22.82
N ASN A 187 -35.49 -51.12 -23.46
CA ASN A 187 -36.60 -50.74 -24.32
C ASN A 187 -36.74 -51.69 -25.52
N ASN A 188 -35.62 -52.03 -26.18
CA ASN A 188 -35.63 -52.98 -27.29
C ASN A 188 -36.08 -54.38 -26.86
N SER A 189 -35.55 -54.91 -25.76
CA SER A 189 -35.97 -56.21 -25.22
C SER A 189 -37.44 -56.22 -24.80
N THR A 190 -37.96 -55.10 -24.28
CA THR A 190 -39.37 -54.96 -23.92
C THR A 190 -40.26 -55.01 -25.17
N LYS A 191 -39.85 -54.35 -26.27
CA LYS A 191 -40.56 -54.43 -27.56
C LYS A 191 -40.58 -55.84 -28.13
N GLU A 192 -39.45 -56.56 -28.08
CA GLU A 192 -39.41 -57.96 -28.51
C GLU A 192 -40.34 -58.85 -27.66
N ALA A 193 -40.42 -58.60 -26.35
CA ALA A 193 -41.34 -59.31 -25.47
C ALA A 193 -42.82 -59.04 -25.83
N ILE A 194 -43.18 -57.79 -26.15
CA ILE A 194 -44.53 -57.42 -26.63
C ILE A 194 -44.89 -58.25 -27.87
N ASP A 195 -44.00 -58.31 -28.86
CA ASP A 195 -44.24 -59.04 -30.11
C ASP A 195 -44.48 -60.53 -29.86
N ILE A 196 -43.70 -61.14 -28.97
CA ILE A 196 -43.86 -62.56 -28.57
C ILE A 196 -45.20 -62.78 -27.86
N ILE A 197 -45.57 -61.91 -26.92
CA ILE A 197 -46.82 -62.03 -26.17
C ILE A 197 -48.05 -61.87 -27.09
N HIS A 198 -48.00 -60.94 -28.05
CA HIS A 198 -49.02 -60.80 -29.09
C HIS A 198 -49.13 -62.05 -29.98
N LEU A 199 -48.00 -62.67 -30.34
CA LEU A 199 -47.98 -63.93 -31.08
C LEU A 199 -48.64 -65.06 -30.28
N ILE A 200 -48.31 -65.20 -28.99
CA ILE A 200 -48.92 -66.21 -28.11
C ILE A 200 -50.43 -65.99 -27.98
N GLY A 201 -50.87 -64.74 -27.81
CA GLY A 201 -52.30 -64.39 -27.77
C GLY A 201 -53.04 -64.74 -29.07
N SER A 202 -52.38 -64.54 -30.22
CA SER A 202 -52.89 -64.92 -31.53
C SER A 202 -53.01 -66.44 -31.68
N ILE A 203 -51.98 -67.20 -31.24
CA ILE A 203 -52.00 -68.67 -31.21
C ILE A 203 -53.13 -69.17 -30.31
N ALA A 204 -53.27 -68.64 -29.09
CA ALA A 204 -54.33 -69.01 -28.16
C ALA A 204 -55.73 -68.78 -28.77
N THR A 205 -55.93 -67.65 -29.44
CA THR A 205 -57.19 -67.35 -30.15
C THR A 205 -57.45 -68.34 -31.29
N GLN A 206 -56.43 -68.70 -32.06
CA GLN A 206 -56.54 -69.69 -33.13
C GLN A 206 -56.82 -71.10 -32.59
N THR A 207 -56.16 -71.50 -31.51
CA THR A 207 -56.40 -72.78 -30.82
C THR A 207 -57.82 -72.85 -30.26
N ASN A 208 -58.33 -71.75 -29.70
CA ASN A 208 -59.70 -71.65 -29.23
C ASN A 208 -60.72 -71.88 -30.37
N LEU A 209 -60.50 -71.25 -31.53
CA LEU A 209 -61.33 -71.45 -32.72
C LEU A 209 -61.26 -72.89 -33.25
N LEU A 210 -60.07 -73.50 -33.28
CA LEU A 210 -59.88 -74.89 -33.68
C LEU A 210 -60.62 -75.85 -32.73
N ALA A 211 -60.51 -75.62 -31.41
CA ALA A 211 -61.19 -76.40 -30.39
C ALA A 211 -62.72 -76.26 -30.49
N LEU A 212 -63.21 -75.05 -30.77
CA LEU A 212 -64.64 -74.82 -31.03
C LEU A 212 -65.14 -75.60 -32.24
N ASN A 213 -64.41 -75.55 -33.35
CA ASN A 213 -64.77 -76.32 -34.56
C ASN A 213 -64.76 -77.83 -34.29
N ALA A 214 -63.77 -78.33 -33.53
CA ALA A 214 -63.72 -79.73 -33.13
C ALA A 214 -64.89 -80.13 -32.21
N ALA A 215 -65.30 -79.26 -31.28
CA ALA A 215 -66.46 -79.49 -30.42
C ALA A 215 -67.77 -79.56 -31.22
N ILE A 216 -67.92 -78.71 -32.25
CA ILE A 216 -69.08 -78.74 -33.16
C ILE A 216 -69.13 -80.05 -33.93
N GLU A 217 -68.01 -80.49 -34.51
CA GLU A 217 -67.99 -81.72 -35.31
C GLU A 217 -68.15 -82.97 -34.43
N ALA A 218 -67.62 -82.95 -33.21
CA ALA A 218 -67.84 -84.00 -32.21
C ALA A 218 -69.33 -84.10 -31.81
N ALA A 219 -70.03 -82.98 -31.65
CA ALA A 219 -71.47 -82.97 -31.41
C ALA A 219 -72.26 -83.52 -32.62
N ARG A 220 -71.80 -83.22 -33.84
CA ARG A 220 -72.40 -83.70 -35.09
C ARG A 220 -72.27 -85.22 -35.28
N ALA A 221 -71.20 -85.83 -34.77
CA ALA A 221 -70.99 -87.28 -34.77
C ALA A 221 -71.84 -88.04 -33.72
N GLY A 222 -72.60 -87.34 -32.88
CA GLY A 222 -73.52 -87.96 -31.90
C GLY A 222 -72.80 -88.79 -30.84
N GLU A 223 -73.28 -90.01 -30.58
CA GLU A 223 -72.72 -90.93 -29.56
C GLU A 223 -71.23 -91.24 -29.79
N ALA A 224 -70.80 -91.38 -31.06
CA ALA A 224 -69.42 -91.69 -31.41
C ALA A 224 -68.45 -90.51 -31.12
N GLY A 225 -68.95 -89.28 -31.02
CA GLY A 225 -68.16 -88.07 -30.80
C GLY A 225 -68.02 -87.64 -29.34
N LYS A 226 -68.70 -88.29 -28.39
CA LYS A 226 -68.71 -87.88 -26.97
C LYS A 226 -67.30 -87.71 -26.37
N GLY A 227 -66.39 -88.65 -26.62
CA GLY A 227 -65.00 -88.56 -26.13
C GLY A 227 -64.23 -87.38 -26.72
N PHE A 228 -64.39 -87.13 -28.02
CA PHE A 228 -63.78 -85.99 -28.71
C PHE A 228 -64.34 -84.64 -28.24
N SER A 229 -65.64 -84.59 -27.91
CA SER A 229 -66.28 -83.38 -27.40
C SER A 229 -65.68 -82.94 -26.05
N VAL A 230 -65.40 -83.89 -25.15
CA VAL A 230 -64.75 -83.60 -23.86
C VAL A 230 -63.34 -83.04 -24.08
N VAL A 231 -62.54 -83.66 -24.94
CA VAL A 231 -61.18 -83.18 -25.26
C VAL A 231 -61.22 -81.80 -25.89
N ALA A 232 -62.14 -81.56 -26.83
CA ALA A 232 -62.28 -80.25 -27.47
C ALA A 232 -62.67 -79.15 -26.45
N SER A 233 -63.55 -79.45 -25.50
CA SER A 233 -63.89 -78.51 -24.42
C SER A 233 -62.70 -78.18 -23.52
N GLU A 234 -61.85 -79.17 -23.20
CA GLU A 234 -60.67 -78.95 -22.36
C GLU A 234 -59.60 -78.13 -23.09
N ILE A 235 -59.36 -78.40 -24.38
CA ILE A 235 -58.47 -77.57 -25.21
C ILE A 235 -59.00 -76.13 -25.29
N ARG A 236 -60.31 -75.96 -25.44
CA ARG A 236 -60.93 -74.62 -25.47
C ARG A 236 -60.68 -73.86 -24.18
N LYS A 237 -60.90 -74.51 -23.04
CA LYS A 237 -60.64 -73.94 -21.72
C LYS A 237 -59.16 -73.56 -21.55
N LEU A 238 -58.25 -74.43 -21.96
CA LEU A 238 -56.81 -74.16 -21.90
C LEU A 238 -56.42 -72.95 -22.76
N ALA A 239 -57.03 -72.81 -23.95
CA ALA A 239 -56.81 -71.66 -24.82
C ALA A 239 -57.34 -70.35 -24.21
N ASP A 240 -58.50 -70.38 -23.55
CA ASP A 240 -59.03 -69.23 -22.81
C ASP A 240 -58.13 -68.87 -21.61
N ASP A 241 -57.62 -69.86 -20.88
CA ASP A 241 -56.68 -69.66 -19.76
C ASP A 241 -55.36 -69.02 -20.22
N VAL A 242 -54.81 -69.47 -21.36
CA VAL A 242 -53.61 -68.86 -21.98
C VAL A 242 -53.89 -67.42 -22.37
N LYS A 243 -55.07 -67.11 -22.93
CA LYS A 243 -55.45 -65.74 -23.29
C LYS A 243 -55.53 -64.82 -22.07
N ASN A 244 -56.07 -65.30 -20.95
CA ASN A 244 -56.10 -64.55 -19.70
C ASN A 244 -54.69 -64.32 -19.14
N ALA A 245 -53.80 -65.31 -19.24
CA ALA A 245 -52.40 -65.16 -18.86
C ALA A 245 -51.67 -64.13 -19.72
N VAL A 246 -51.89 -64.15 -21.05
CA VAL A 246 -51.35 -63.15 -22.00
C VAL A 246 -51.78 -61.74 -21.60
N ASN A 247 -53.08 -61.51 -21.33
CA ASN A 247 -53.56 -60.19 -20.89
C ASN A 247 -52.91 -59.73 -19.58
N SER A 248 -52.63 -60.67 -18.66
CA SER A 248 -51.98 -60.35 -17.39
C SER A 248 -50.50 -59.97 -17.59
N VAL A 249 -49.80 -60.66 -18.50
CA VAL A 249 -48.42 -60.32 -18.87
C VAL A 249 -48.35 -58.99 -19.63
N ASP A 250 -49.32 -58.71 -20.50
CA ASP A 250 -49.41 -57.45 -21.23
C ASP A 250 -49.52 -56.24 -20.28
N ALA A 251 -50.33 -56.35 -19.21
CA ALA A 251 -50.38 -55.33 -18.17
C ALA A 251 -49.02 -55.09 -17.49
N ILE A 252 -48.29 -56.16 -17.16
CA ILE A 252 -46.95 -56.05 -16.56
C ILE A 252 -45.96 -55.38 -17.52
N ILE A 253 -46.03 -55.70 -18.81
CA ILE A 253 -45.15 -55.10 -19.83
C ILE A 253 -45.46 -53.61 -20.02
N ASN A 254 -46.73 -53.21 -19.97
CA ASN A 254 -47.12 -51.80 -20.01
C ASN A 254 -46.54 -51.03 -18.81
N ASP A 255 -46.58 -51.62 -17.61
CA ASP A 255 -45.97 -51.03 -16.41
C ASP A 255 -44.43 -50.89 -16.55
N ILE A 256 -43.77 -51.90 -17.11
CA ILE A 256 -42.33 -51.86 -17.41
C ILE A 256 -42.00 -50.76 -18.42
N THR A 257 -42.82 -50.61 -19.46
CA THR A 257 -42.64 -49.59 -20.50
C THR A 257 -42.74 -48.19 -19.89
N ALA A 258 -43.77 -47.94 -19.07
CA ALA A 258 -43.92 -46.68 -18.36
C ALA A 258 -42.74 -46.39 -17.41
N ALA A 259 -42.21 -47.42 -16.74
CA ALA A 259 -41.02 -47.27 -15.90
C ALA A 259 -39.78 -46.90 -16.72
N ILE A 260 -39.57 -47.51 -17.88
CA ILE A 260 -38.46 -47.18 -18.81
C ILE A 260 -38.58 -45.73 -19.30
N GLU A 261 -39.78 -45.26 -19.64
CA GLU A 261 -40.01 -43.87 -20.05
C GLU A 261 -39.64 -42.88 -18.94
N MET A 262 -40.05 -43.14 -17.70
CA MET A 262 -39.68 -42.32 -16.54
C MET A 262 -38.16 -42.30 -16.32
N ILE A 263 -37.50 -43.47 -16.37
CA ILE A 263 -36.05 -43.57 -16.22
C ILE A 263 -35.33 -42.79 -17.34
N THR A 264 -35.85 -42.86 -18.57
CA THR A 264 -35.32 -42.09 -19.72
C THR A 264 -35.40 -40.58 -19.46
N SER A 265 -36.53 -40.10 -18.96
CA SER A 265 -36.70 -38.69 -18.61
C SER A 265 -35.69 -38.24 -17.55
N ASN A 266 -35.52 -39.03 -16.48
CA ASN A 266 -34.59 -38.72 -15.40
C ASN A 266 -33.12 -38.76 -15.86
N ALA A 267 -32.76 -39.68 -16.76
CA ALA A 267 -31.42 -39.76 -17.34
C ALA A 267 -31.08 -38.54 -18.22
N ASN A 268 -32.07 -38.04 -18.98
CA ASN A 268 -31.92 -36.82 -19.77
C ASN A 268 -31.73 -35.58 -18.87
N GLU A 269 -32.55 -35.43 -17.83
CA GLU A 269 -32.40 -34.34 -16.85
C GLU A 269 -31.04 -34.40 -16.15
N SER A 270 -30.61 -35.60 -15.75
CA SER A 270 -29.27 -35.82 -15.17
C SER A 270 -28.16 -35.40 -16.15
N GLY A 271 -28.33 -35.68 -17.44
CA GLY A 271 -27.40 -35.25 -18.49
C GLY A 271 -27.23 -33.74 -18.58
N GLU A 272 -28.32 -32.98 -18.50
CA GLU A 272 -28.27 -31.50 -18.49
C GLU A 272 -27.60 -30.96 -17.22
N LEU A 273 -27.93 -31.51 -16.04
CA LEU A 273 -27.30 -31.11 -14.76
C LEU A 273 -25.79 -31.38 -14.74
N ILE A 274 -25.34 -32.49 -15.33
CA ILE A 274 -23.92 -32.81 -15.49
C ILE A 274 -23.24 -31.75 -16.35
N LYS A 275 -23.86 -31.35 -17.45
CA LYS A 275 -23.35 -30.32 -18.37
C LYS A 275 -23.20 -28.97 -17.68
N GLU A 276 -24.21 -28.56 -16.94
CA GLU A 276 -24.18 -27.34 -16.13
C GLU A 276 -23.05 -27.41 -15.08
N SER A 277 -22.90 -28.56 -14.42
CA SER A 277 -21.84 -28.77 -13.43
C SER A 277 -20.44 -28.64 -14.02
N ILE A 278 -20.21 -29.14 -15.24
CA ILE A 278 -18.94 -28.97 -15.97
C ILE A 278 -18.64 -27.48 -16.19
N THR A 279 -19.64 -26.70 -16.64
CA THR A 279 -19.47 -25.26 -16.83
C THR A 279 -19.16 -24.54 -15.52
N ASN A 280 -19.87 -24.88 -14.44
CA ASN A 280 -19.65 -24.26 -13.14
C ASN A 280 -18.26 -24.54 -12.57
N VAL A 281 -17.73 -25.76 -12.75
CA VAL A 281 -16.35 -26.09 -12.36
C VAL A 281 -15.35 -25.26 -13.17
N ALA A 282 -15.51 -25.17 -14.49
CA ALA A 282 -14.62 -24.38 -15.34
C ALA A 282 -14.60 -22.88 -14.95
N THR A 283 -15.77 -22.29 -14.70
CA THR A 283 -15.87 -20.89 -14.24
C THR A 283 -15.24 -20.69 -12.85
N THR A 284 -15.34 -21.69 -11.97
CA THR A 284 -14.72 -21.63 -10.64
C THR A 284 -13.19 -21.71 -10.75
N GLU A 285 -12.65 -22.54 -11.64
CA GLU A 285 -11.21 -22.60 -11.92
C GLU A 285 -10.68 -21.27 -12.48
N GLU A 286 -11.41 -20.65 -13.41
CA GLU A 286 -11.07 -19.31 -13.93
C GLU A 286 -11.06 -18.27 -12.81
N THR A 287 -12.05 -18.30 -11.92
CA THR A 287 -12.12 -17.41 -10.76
C THR A 287 -10.92 -17.58 -9.83
N PHE A 288 -10.49 -18.82 -9.55
CA PHE A 288 -9.28 -19.06 -8.78
C PHE A 288 -8.04 -18.51 -9.46
N GLN A 289 -7.92 -18.64 -10.78
CA GLN A 289 -6.79 -18.09 -11.53
C GLN A 289 -6.76 -16.56 -11.46
N SER A 290 -7.91 -15.89 -11.52
CA SER A 290 -8.01 -14.44 -11.30
C SER A 290 -7.57 -14.05 -9.89
N ILE A 291 -7.99 -14.79 -8.86
CA ILE A 291 -7.56 -14.54 -7.49
C ILE A 291 -6.04 -14.66 -7.34
N VAL A 292 -5.41 -15.68 -7.95
CA VAL A 292 -3.94 -15.82 -7.92
C VAL A 292 -3.25 -14.57 -8.50
N THR A 293 -3.75 -14.07 -9.63
CA THR A 293 -3.20 -12.87 -10.28
C THR A 293 -3.34 -11.64 -9.37
N GLU A 294 -4.55 -11.37 -8.85
CA GLU A 294 -4.77 -10.21 -7.98
C GLU A 294 -3.96 -10.30 -6.68
N VAL A 295 -3.85 -11.48 -6.08
CA VAL A 295 -3.04 -11.69 -4.88
C VAL A 295 -1.56 -11.44 -5.17
N GLY A 296 -1.07 -11.81 -6.35
CA GLY A 296 0.30 -11.49 -6.78
C GLY A 296 0.56 -9.98 -6.90
N GLU A 297 -0.42 -9.21 -7.39
CA GLU A 297 -0.32 -7.75 -7.43
C GLU A 297 -0.32 -7.14 -6.03
N ILE A 298 -1.17 -7.66 -5.12
CA ILE A 298 -1.22 -7.22 -3.72
C ILE A 298 0.10 -7.52 -3.00
N ASP A 299 0.74 -8.66 -3.28
CA ASP A 299 2.06 -9.01 -2.72
C ASP A 299 3.15 -8.03 -3.17
N GLY A 300 3.13 -7.66 -4.45
CA GLY A 300 3.99 -6.59 -4.98
C GLY A 300 3.79 -5.26 -4.25
N ASN A 301 2.54 -4.85 -4.03
CA ASN A 301 2.21 -3.63 -3.30
C ASN A 301 2.64 -3.68 -1.82
N ALA A 302 2.49 -4.84 -1.16
CA ALA A 302 2.94 -5.03 0.22
C ALA A 302 4.46 -4.80 0.35
N ASN A 303 5.25 -5.36 -0.58
CA ASN A 303 6.69 -5.15 -0.63
C ASN A 303 7.06 -3.68 -0.83
N ILE A 304 6.38 -2.97 -1.75
CA ILE A 304 6.58 -1.52 -1.96
C ILE A 304 6.30 -0.73 -0.67
N ILE A 305 5.25 -1.07 0.07
CA ILE A 305 4.93 -0.41 1.34
C ILE A 305 6.01 -0.67 2.40
N ALA A 306 6.56 -1.89 2.47
CA ALA A 306 7.62 -2.23 3.41
C ALA A 306 8.91 -1.43 3.13
N GLU A 307 9.30 -1.33 1.85
CA GLU A 307 10.44 -0.53 1.41
C GLU A 307 10.23 0.97 1.72
N LEU A 308 9.05 1.50 1.40
CA LEU A 308 8.70 2.89 1.67
C LEU A 308 8.73 3.19 3.17
N SER A 309 8.23 2.28 4.00
CA SER A 309 8.24 2.41 5.47
C SER A 309 9.67 2.49 6.01
N THR A 310 10.56 1.63 5.50
CA THR A 310 11.98 1.64 5.86
C THR A 310 12.66 2.96 5.45
N SER A 311 12.40 3.42 4.22
CA SER A 311 12.93 4.69 3.71
C SER A 311 12.43 5.90 4.53
N CYS A 312 11.14 5.91 4.86
CA CYS A 312 10.54 6.92 5.72
C CYS A 312 11.18 6.95 7.11
N GLN A 313 11.46 5.80 7.72
CA GLN A 313 12.08 5.73 9.04
C GLN A 313 13.52 6.27 9.03
N ASN A 314 14.27 5.99 7.96
CA ASN A 314 15.58 6.60 7.75
C ASN A 314 15.50 8.13 7.62
N LEU A 315 14.48 8.63 6.89
CA LEU A 315 14.23 10.07 6.76
C LEU A 315 13.86 10.69 8.10
N SER A 316 12.97 10.06 8.87
CA SER A 316 12.56 10.50 10.21
C SER A 316 13.76 10.65 11.15
N ASN A 317 14.67 9.68 11.15
CA ASN A 317 15.91 9.73 11.93
C ASN A 317 16.83 10.88 11.48
N ALA A 318 16.96 11.10 10.17
CA ALA A 318 17.76 12.21 9.64
C ALA A 318 17.20 13.58 10.03
N VAL A 319 15.89 13.78 9.92
CA VAL A 319 15.23 15.04 10.30
C VAL A 319 15.28 15.26 11.83
N SER A 320 15.14 14.19 12.62
CA SER A 320 15.32 14.26 14.09
C SER A 320 16.74 14.71 14.49
N GLY A 321 17.76 14.24 13.77
CA GLY A 321 19.13 14.71 13.96
C GLY A 321 19.28 16.19 13.62
N MET A 322 18.76 16.61 12.46
CA MET A 322 18.82 18.01 12.01
C MET A 322 18.09 18.97 12.95
N THR A 323 16.91 18.61 13.44
CA THR A 323 16.13 19.43 14.39
C THR A 323 16.87 19.61 15.70
N SER A 324 17.48 18.54 16.22
CA SER A 324 18.34 18.62 17.42
C SER A 324 19.52 19.57 17.23
N GLU A 325 20.19 19.52 16.07
CA GLU A 325 21.28 20.46 15.74
C GLU A 325 20.80 21.91 15.64
N GLN A 326 19.65 22.15 15.00
CA GLN A 326 19.06 23.48 14.88
C GLN A 326 18.65 24.06 16.23
N LEU A 327 18.07 23.25 17.11
CA LEU A 327 17.65 23.69 18.43
C LEU A 327 18.87 24.11 19.28
N ASN A 328 19.96 23.35 19.21
CA ASN A 328 21.23 23.71 19.82
C ASN A 328 21.80 25.02 19.24
N PHE A 329 21.75 25.20 17.92
CA PHE A 329 22.19 26.44 17.27
C PHE A 329 21.37 27.65 17.71
N VAL A 330 20.03 27.53 17.78
CA VAL A 330 19.14 28.60 18.22
C VAL A 330 19.41 28.97 19.68
N ASN A 331 19.57 27.99 20.57
CA ASN A 331 19.88 28.26 21.98
C ASN A 331 21.22 28.99 22.15
N ASN A 332 22.27 28.53 21.47
CA ASN A 332 23.59 29.16 21.54
C ASN A 332 23.55 30.61 21.04
N THR A 333 22.91 30.85 19.89
CA THR A 333 22.80 32.20 19.31
C THR A 333 21.94 33.13 20.17
N LEU A 334 20.90 32.61 20.83
CA LEU A 334 20.05 33.39 21.72
C LEU A 334 20.81 33.81 22.99
N ASP A 335 21.72 32.98 23.49
CA ASP A 335 22.60 33.33 24.61
C ASP A 335 23.69 34.34 24.21
N GLU A 336 24.29 34.19 23.04
CA GLU A 336 25.21 35.19 22.47
C GLU A 336 24.53 36.55 22.31
N LEU A 337 23.28 36.56 21.82
CA LEU A 337 22.49 37.77 21.62
C LEU A 337 22.17 38.49 22.93
N LYS A 338 21.82 37.75 23.99
CA LYS A 338 21.62 38.31 25.34
C LYS A 338 22.88 39.01 25.84
N ASN A 339 24.04 38.38 25.68
CA ASN A 339 25.31 38.95 26.10
C ASN A 339 25.62 40.25 25.32
N ALA A 340 25.40 40.24 24.01
CA ALA A 340 25.63 41.41 23.18
C ALA A 340 24.67 42.56 23.48
N LEU A 341 23.39 42.27 23.79
CA LEU A 341 22.42 43.28 24.26
C LEU A 341 22.84 43.94 25.57
N ASN A 342 23.39 43.17 26.52
CA ASN A 342 23.89 43.73 27.77
C ASN A 342 25.09 44.67 27.54
N ILE A 343 26.07 44.25 26.74
CA ILE A 343 27.22 45.09 26.37
C ILE A 343 26.76 46.39 25.70
N ASN A 344 25.78 46.29 24.79
CA ASN A 344 25.28 47.46 24.07
C ASN A 344 24.57 48.46 25.00
N LYS A 345 23.83 47.97 26.01
CA LYS A 345 23.25 48.82 27.06
C LYS A 345 24.31 49.50 27.92
N ASP A 346 25.38 48.79 28.27
CA ASP A 346 26.47 49.36 29.05
C ASP A 346 27.16 50.50 28.29
N ILE A 347 27.42 50.32 26.99
CA ILE A 347 27.97 51.37 26.10
C ILE A 347 27.05 52.60 26.06
N ILE A 348 25.74 52.42 25.90
CA ILE A 348 24.78 53.55 25.86
C ILE A 348 24.74 54.30 27.20
N ASN A 349 24.91 53.59 28.33
CA ASN A 349 24.89 54.19 29.66
C ASN A 349 26.18 54.94 30.03
N GLU A 350 27.32 54.58 29.41
CA GLU A 350 28.63 55.21 29.66
C GLU A 350 28.89 56.47 28.82
N LEU A 351 28.13 56.70 27.73
CA LEU A 351 28.26 57.83 26.80
C LEU A 351 27.34 59.01 27.13
#